data_AF-A0A8T7BK30-F1
#
_entry.id   AF-A0A8T7BK30-F1
#
_cell.length_a   1.000
_cell.length_b   1.000
_cell.length_c   1.000
_cell.angle_alpha   90.00
_cell.angle_beta   90.00
_cell.angle_gamma   90.00
#
_symmetry.space_group_name_H-M   'P 1'
#
loop_
_entity.id
_entity.type
_entity.pdbx_description
1 polymer ?
#
loop_
_entity_poly.entity_id
_entity_poly.type
_entity_poly.pdbx_seq_one_letter_code
_entity_poly.pdbx_strand_id
1 'polypeptide(L)'
;MTEQFDLKQFRNVLGSFMTGVTVVTARTPDGERIGFTANSFTSLSLEPPLVLVCLADSSANYRAFRDNGSFAINILTDHQRDISNTFASPVADRFANLAVREERTGSPIIEDCLAWLDCEMHETVDGGDHVILIGRVVGFGSADHNPLGYFRGSYFDIGLNKDAAIAAEEGARGTTVGALLESEGRILLLQNDRGALELPAAAHLGGDDGLLAQLGDMGLSAEIGFIFSVFEDEDLGGTYTCYRGSVEGELNSDRAQWVGLDDIPYDKIDDSALRTMVQRYAEESQADAFGVYLDDRDSG
;
A
#
# COMPACT_ATOMS: atom_id res chain seq x y z
N MET A 1 15.24 -4.43 -35.05
CA MET A 1 14.89 -5.37 -33.97
C MET A 1 14.09 -4.58 -32.97
N THR A 2 12.79 -4.83 -32.87
CA THR A 2 11.98 -4.26 -31.79
C THR A 2 12.38 -5.01 -30.53
N GLU A 3 13.04 -4.33 -29.59
CA GLU A 3 13.17 -4.87 -28.24
C GLU A 3 11.75 -5.14 -27.72
N GLN A 4 11.51 -6.38 -27.30
CA GLN A 4 10.25 -6.77 -26.72
C GLN A 4 10.26 -6.25 -25.27
N PHE A 5 9.60 -5.11 -25.07
CA PHE A 5 9.53 -4.42 -23.78
C PHE A 5 8.65 -5.23 -22.81
N ASP A 6 9.19 -5.62 -21.65
CA ASP A 6 8.44 -6.35 -20.63
C ASP A 6 7.48 -5.39 -19.90
N LEU A 7 6.20 -5.46 -20.24
CA LEU A 7 5.15 -4.63 -19.65
C LEU A 7 4.94 -4.90 -18.16
N LYS A 8 5.21 -6.12 -17.67
CA LYS A 8 5.10 -6.44 -16.24
C LYS A 8 6.21 -5.70 -15.48
N GLN A 9 7.44 -5.80 -15.96
CA GLN A 9 8.58 -5.08 -15.39
C GLN A 9 8.35 -3.57 -15.42
N PHE A 10 7.87 -3.02 -16.53
CA PHE A 10 7.54 -1.59 -16.64
C PHE A 10 6.50 -1.15 -15.59
N ARG A 11 5.41 -1.91 -15.44
CA ARG A 11 4.38 -1.63 -14.43
C ARG A 11 4.94 -1.66 -13.00
N ASN A 12 5.83 -2.60 -12.70
CA ASN A 12 6.49 -2.70 -11.40
C ASN A 12 7.39 -1.48 -11.12
N VAL A 13 8.13 -1.01 -12.13
CA VAL A 13 8.95 0.21 -12.02
C VAL A 13 8.07 1.43 -11.74
N LEU A 14 6.95 1.59 -12.47
CA LEU A 14 6.00 2.68 -12.20
C LEU A 14 5.40 2.59 -10.79
N GLY A 15 5.08 1.39 -10.31
CA GLY A 15 4.56 1.17 -8.96
C GLY A 15 5.54 1.48 -7.82
N SER A 16 6.81 1.73 -8.13
CA SER A 16 7.80 2.19 -7.15
C SER A 16 7.63 3.66 -6.78
N PHE A 17 6.84 4.43 -7.53
CA PHE A 17 6.41 5.76 -7.11
C PHE A 17 5.20 5.64 -6.19
N MET A 18 5.40 5.98 -4.91
CA MET A 18 4.36 5.97 -3.90
C MET A 18 3.30 7.05 -4.17
N THR A 19 2.03 6.68 -4.03
CA THR A 19 0.90 7.59 -4.28
C THR A 19 -0.13 7.51 -3.17
N GLY A 20 -0.90 8.58 -2.98
CA GLY A 20 -2.21 8.46 -2.35
C GLY A 20 -3.20 7.75 -3.28
N VAL A 21 -4.38 7.43 -2.75
CA VAL A 21 -5.48 6.85 -3.54
C VAL A 21 -6.59 7.87 -3.66
N THR A 22 -7.13 8.02 -4.88
CA THR A 22 -8.28 8.88 -5.13
C THR A 22 -9.42 8.10 -5.77
N VAL A 23 -10.65 8.57 -5.54
CA VAL A 23 -11.81 8.20 -6.35
C VAL A 23 -12.27 9.42 -7.13
N VAL A 24 -12.24 9.29 -8.45
CA VAL A 24 -12.76 10.29 -9.38
C VAL A 24 -14.24 10.02 -9.57
N THR A 25 -15.08 11.02 -9.37
CA THR A 25 -16.53 10.90 -9.48
C THR A 25 -17.06 11.95 -10.44
N ALA A 26 -18.19 11.65 -11.07
CA ALA A 26 -18.92 12.61 -11.89
C ALA A 26 -20.41 12.29 -11.85
N ARG A 27 -21.19 13.30 -12.22
CA ARG A 27 -22.61 13.14 -12.56
C ARG A 27 -22.76 13.37 -14.04
N THR A 28 -23.31 12.40 -14.74
CA THR A 28 -23.59 12.48 -16.18
C THR A 28 -24.80 13.39 -16.44
N PRO A 29 -25.02 13.86 -17.68
CA PRO A 29 -26.16 14.71 -18.03
C PRO A 29 -27.55 14.10 -17.76
N ASP A 30 -27.67 12.77 -17.80
CA ASP A 30 -28.88 12.02 -17.44
C ASP A 30 -29.04 11.78 -15.93
N GLY A 31 -28.09 12.27 -15.13
CA GLY A 31 -28.13 12.24 -13.67
C GLY A 31 -27.53 10.98 -13.05
N GLU A 32 -26.97 10.06 -13.84
CA GLU A 32 -26.26 8.90 -13.33
C GLU A 32 -24.98 9.32 -12.59
N ARG A 33 -24.69 8.64 -11.48
CA ARG A 33 -23.45 8.83 -10.73
C ARG A 33 -22.44 7.80 -11.21
N ILE A 34 -21.30 8.27 -11.66
CA ILE A 34 -20.20 7.42 -12.11
C ILE A 34 -18.94 7.74 -11.33
N GLY A 35 -18.04 6.77 -11.25
CA GLY A 35 -16.74 7.00 -10.65
C GLY A 35 -15.76 5.86 -10.87
N PHE A 36 -14.49 6.12 -10.62
CA PHE A 36 -13.43 5.12 -10.69
C PHE A 36 -12.30 5.45 -9.71
N THR A 37 -11.62 4.43 -9.23
CA THR A 37 -10.40 4.60 -8.42
C THR A 37 -9.23 4.94 -9.32
N ALA A 38 -8.43 5.92 -8.91
CA ALA A 38 -7.21 6.35 -9.60
C ALA A 38 -6.12 6.72 -8.61
N ASN A 39 -4.89 6.34 -8.93
CA ASN A 39 -3.69 6.77 -8.20
C ASN A 39 -2.71 7.55 -9.09
N SER A 40 -3.11 7.90 -10.32
CA SER A 40 -2.34 8.74 -11.24
C SER A 40 -2.65 10.25 -11.09
N PHE A 41 -3.28 10.64 -9.97
CA PHE A 41 -3.64 12.03 -9.69
C PHE A 41 -2.37 12.88 -9.51
N THR A 42 -2.40 14.12 -9.99
CA THR A 42 -1.29 15.07 -9.83
C THR A 42 -1.80 16.51 -9.81
N SER A 43 -1.22 17.35 -8.96
CA SER A 43 -1.39 18.81 -9.04
C SER A 43 -0.63 19.35 -10.25
N LEU A 44 -1.27 20.21 -11.04
CA LEU A 44 -0.70 20.70 -12.31
C LEU A 44 -0.30 22.17 -12.24
N SER A 45 -1.17 23.04 -11.73
CA SER A 45 -0.94 24.49 -11.70
C SER A 45 -1.64 25.13 -10.49
N LEU A 46 -1.04 26.19 -9.95
CA LEU A 46 -1.66 27.02 -8.90
C LEU A 46 -2.49 28.18 -9.48
N GLU A 47 -2.03 28.80 -10.58
CA GLU A 47 -2.75 29.91 -11.23
C GLU A 47 -2.71 29.76 -12.77
N PRO A 48 -3.82 29.37 -13.42
CA PRO A 48 -5.09 28.94 -12.81
C PRO A 48 -4.94 27.63 -12.01
N PRO A 49 -5.82 27.35 -11.03
CA PRO A 49 -5.73 26.15 -10.21
C PRO A 49 -6.14 24.92 -11.04
N LEU A 50 -5.17 24.13 -11.47
CA LEU A 50 -5.39 22.94 -12.30
C LEU A 50 -4.85 21.69 -11.62
N VAL A 51 -5.57 20.59 -11.82
CA VAL A 51 -5.14 19.23 -11.47
C VAL A 51 -5.36 18.30 -12.65
N LEU A 52 -4.71 17.13 -12.62
CA LEU A 52 -4.93 16.10 -13.62
C LEU A 52 -5.10 14.70 -13.00
N VAL A 53 -5.77 13.84 -13.74
CA VAL A 53 -5.89 12.40 -13.47
C VAL A 53 -6.02 11.65 -14.80
N CYS A 54 -5.57 10.40 -14.85
CA CYS A 54 -5.60 9.59 -16.06
C CYS A 54 -6.69 8.52 -15.95
N LEU A 55 -7.40 8.29 -17.05
CA LEU A 55 -8.43 7.27 -17.17
C LEU A 55 -8.10 6.35 -18.34
N ALA A 56 -8.04 5.04 -18.11
CA ALA A 56 -7.80 4.07 -19.16
C ALA A 56 -8.90 4.09 -20.22
N ASP A 57 -8.52 3.98 -21.49
CA ASP A 57 -9.46 3.92 -22.61
C ASP A 57 -10.37 2.69 -22.55
N SER A 58 -9.92 1.63 -21.87
CA SER A 58 -10.69 0.41 -21.63
C SER A 58 -11.76 0.54 -20.53
N SER A 59 -11.83 1.68 -19.83
CA SER A 59 -12.82 1.89 -18.78
C SER A 59 -14.24 1.96 -19.34
N ALA A 60 -15.19 1.32 -18.67
CA ALA A 60 -16.61 1.44 -19.00
C ALA A 60 -17.12 2.89 -18.91
N ASN A 61 -16.47 3.71 -18.07
CA ASN A 61 -16.83 5.12 -17.87
C ASN A 61 -16.07 6.08 -18.80
N TYR A 62 -15.23 5.57 -19.72
CA TYR A 62 -14.33 6.39 -20.54
C TYR A 62 -15.05 7.53 -21.27
N ARG A 63 -16.06 7.19 -22.08
CA ARG A 63 -16.82 8.20 -22.84
C ARG A 63 -17.56 9.15 -21.92
N ALA A 64 -18.15 8.61 -20.86
CA ALA A 64 -18.92 9.39 -19.92
C ALA A 64 -18.06 10.47 -19.25
N PHE A 65 -16.83 10.17 -18.82
CA PHE A 65 -15.90 11.17 -18.27
C PHE A 65 -15.31 12.09 -19.34
N ARG A 66 -14.90 11.55 -20.49
CA ARG A 66 -14.29 12.33 -21.58
C ARG A 66 -15.23 13.42 -22.10
N ASP A 67 -16.52 13.13 -22.16
CA ASP A 67 -17.55 14.05 -22.64
C ASP A 67 -18.24 14.84 -21.50
N ASN A 68 -17.91 14.58 -20.23
CA ASN A 68 -18.52 15.31 -19.10
C ASN A 68 -17.89 16.69 -18.90
N GLY A 69 -18.72 17.65 -18.47
CA GLY A 69 -18.27 19.01 -18.17
C GLY A 69 -17.61 19.19 -16.81
N SER A 70 -17.69 18.21 -15.92
CA SER A 70 -17.18 18.31 -14.54
C SER A 70 -16.84 16.94 -13.94
N PHE A 71 -16.03 16.96 -12.90
CA PHE A 71 -15.73 15.81 -12.06
C PHE A 71 -15.26 16.28 -10.68
N ALA A 72 -15.28 15.38 -9.70
CA ALA A 72 -14.62 15.59 -8.41
C ALA A 72 -13.49 14.57 -8.21
N ILE A 73 -12.44 15.01 -7.52
CA ILE A 73 -11.37 14.15 -6.99
C ILE A 73 -11.62 13.98 -5.50
N ASN A 74 -11.73 12.74 -5.02
CA ASN A 74 -11.87 12.42 -3.60
C ASN A 74 -10.61 11.68 -3.15
N ILE A 75 -9.75 12.32 -2.36
CA ILE A 75 -8.54 11.75 -1.80
C ILE A 75 -8.92 10.96 -0.55
N LEU A 76 -8.64 9.66 -0.54
CA LEU A 76 -9.17 8.74 0.47
C LEU A 76 -8.34 8.72 1.76
N THR A 77 -9.02 8.44 2.87
CA THR A 77 -8.40 8.14 4.17
C THR A 77 -8.06 6.66 4.29
N ASP A 78 -7.14 6.32 5.19
CA ASP A 78 -6.71 4.95 5.53
C ASP A 78 -7.87 3.95 5.74
N HIS A 79 -8.98 4.40 6.35
CA HIS A 79 -10.17 3.58 6.60
C HIS A 79 -11.05 3.34 5.35
N GLN A 80 -10.81 4.02 4.23
CA GLN A 80 -11.63 3.95 3.02
C GLN A 80 -11.09 2.99 1.95
N ARG A 81 -10.33 1.97 2.38
CA ARG A 81 -9.78 0.93 1.48
C ARG A 81 -10.87 0.16 0.72
N ASP A 82 -11.99 -0.11 1.38
CA ASP A 82 -13.16 -0.78 0.80
C ASP A 82 -13.82 0.05 -0.33
N ILE A 83 -13.88 1.38 -0.15
CA ILE A 83 -14.34 2.32 -1.18
C ILE A 83 -13.40 2.25 -2.38
N SER A 84 -12.08 2.32 -2.17
CA SER A 84 -11.10 2.17 -3.26
C SER A 84 -11.30 0.86 -4.04
N ASN A 85 -11.48 -0.26 -3.35
CA ASN A 85 -11.70 -1.56 -3.99
C ASN A 85 -13.01 -1.61 -4.80
N THR A 86 -14.08 -1.00 -4.27
CA THR A 86 -15.39 -0.94 -4.90
C THR A 86 -15.34 -0.16 -6.22
N PHE A 87 -14.67 1.00 -6.22
CA PHE A 87 -14.56 1.86 -7.40
C PHE A 87 -13.53 1.38 -8.44
N ALA A 88 -12.64 0.44 -8.06
CA ALA A 88 -11.75 -0.26 -8.99
C ALA A 88 -12.39 -1.51 -9.63
N SER A 89 -13.48 -2.04 -9.04
CA SER A 89 -14.09 -3.31 -9.43
C SER A 89 -15.30 -3.15 -10.37
N PRO A 90 -15.61 -4.17 -11.19
CA PRO A 90 -16.80 -4.19 -12.05
C PRO A 90 -18.07 -4.57 -11.24
N VAL A 91 -18.48 -3.71 -10.32
CA VAL A 91 -19.73 -3.86 -9.54
C VAL A 91 -20.88 -3.05 -10.16
N ALA A 92 -22.12 -3.54 -10.00
CA ALA A 92 -23.30 -2.96 -10.64
C ALA A 92 -23.69 -1.57 -10.10
N ASP A 93 -23.60 -1.35 -8.78
CA ASP A 93 -23.85 -0.05 -8.17
C ASP A 93 -22.73 0.27 -7.17
N ARG A 94 -21.81 1.15 -7.59
CA ARG A 94 -20.66 1.61 -6.78
C ARG A 94 -21.07 2.55 -5.64
N PHE A 95 -22.27 3.13 -5.70
CA PHE A 95 -22.73 4.17 -4.77
C PHE A 95 -23.80 3.67 -3.79
N ALA A 96 -24.23 2.41 -3.88
CA ALA A 96 -25.38 1.86 -3.13
C ALA A 96 -25.34 2.12 -1.61
N ASN A 97 -24.16 2.09 -0.99
CA ASN A 97 -23.96 2.29 0.45
C ASN A 97 -22.99 3.43 0.76
N LEU A 98 -22.83 4.37 -0.17
CA LEU A 98 -21.87 5.47 -0.02
C LEU A 98 -22.58 6.78 0.30
N ALA A 99 -22.24 7.37 1.45
CA ALA A 99 -22.63 8.72 1.77
C ALA A 99 -21.87 9.69 0.86
N VAL A 100 -22.62 10.47 0.08
CA VAL A 100 -22.08 11.50 -0.80
C VAL A 100 -22.87 12.79 -0.64
N ARG A 101 -22.17 13.90 -0.79
CA ARG A 101 -22.74 15.24 -0.93
C ARG A 101 -22.34 15.86 -2.26
N GLU A 102 -22.84 17.05 -2.53
CA GLU A 102 -22.56 17.80 -3.75
C GLU A 102 -22.10 19.22 -3.40
N GLU A 103 -21.29 19.79 -4.29
CA GLU A 103 -20.84 21.17 -4.19
C GLU A 103 -21.28 21.94 -5.44
N ARG A 104 -20.37 22.64 -6.14
CA ARG A 104 -20.72 23.56 -7.22
C ARG A 104 -21.06 22.86 -8.51
N THR A 105 -20.36 21.79 -8.86
CA THR A 105 -20.56 21.12 -10.16
C THR A 105 -21.62 20.02 -10.12
N GLY A 106 -22.12 19.65 -8.93
CA GLY A 106 -23.00 18.49 -8.74
C GLY A 106 -22.30 17.13 -8.83
N SER A 107 -20.97 17.12 -9.00
CA SER A 107 -20.17 15.89 -8.93
C SER A 107 -20.18 15.33 -7.50
N PRO A 108 -20.39 14.01 -7.30
CA PRO A 108 -20.49 13.44 -5.96
C PRO A 108 -19.18 13.57 -5.17
N ILE A 109 -19.24 14.16 -3.97
CA ILE A 109 -18.12 14.21 -3.03
C ILE A 109 -18.38 13.16 -1.96
N ILE A 110 -17.42 12.27 -1.77
CA ILE A 110 -17.48 11.19 -0.79
C ILE A 110 -17.27 11.78 0.62
N GLU A 111 -18.17 11.46 1.55
CA GLU A 111 -18.02 11.89 2.93
C GLU A 111 -16.80 11.22 3.59
N ASP A 112 -16.24 11.87 4.61
CA ASP A 112 -15.08 11.39 5.38
C ASP A 112 -13.80 11.15 4.53
N CYS A 113 -13.75 11.65 3.29
CA CYS A 113 -12.52 11.65 2.50
C CYS A 113 -11.52 12.67 3.09
N LEU A 114 -10.23 12.37 2.93
CA LEU A 114 -9.14 13.20 3.45
C LEU A 114 -9.20 14.61 2.87
N ALA A 115 -9.44 14.69 1.56
CA ALA A 115 -9.63 15.94 0.85
C ALA A 115 -10.42 15.71 -0.42
N TRP A 116 -11.06 16.76 -0.91
CA TRP A 116 -11.81 16.72 -2.16
C TRP A 116 -11.56 17.98 -2.98
N LEU A 117 -11.64 17.82 -4.31
CA LEU A 117 -11.53 18.89 -5.29
C LEU A 117 -12.72 18.79 -6.23
N ASP A 118 -13.54 19.83 -6.31
CA ASP A 118 -14.64 19.96 -7.27
C ASP A 118 -14.14 20.71 -8.50
N CYS A 119 -14.20 20.08 -9.67
CA CYS A 119 -13.51 20.53 -10.89
C CYS A 119 -14.46 20.70 -12.07
N GLU A 120 -14.30 21.81 -12.79
CA GLU A 120 -14.80 21.95 -14.16
C GLU A 120 -13.78 21.34 -15.12
N MET A 121 -14.25 20.60 -16.13
CA MET A 121 -13.37 20.04 -17.16
C MET A 121 -12.69 21.18 -17.92
N HIS A 122 -11.36 21.22 -17.87
CA HIS A 122 -10.56 22.22 -18.56
C HIS A 122 -10.12 21.74 -19.93
N GLU A 123 -9.57 20.52 -19.99
CA GLU A 123 -9.06 19.92 -21.22
C GLU A 123 -8.99 18.39 -21.06
N THR A 124 -9.14 17.67 -22.17
CA THR A 124 -8.80 16.24 -22.25
C THR A 124 -7.70 16.04 -23.28
N VAL A 125 -6.68 15.26 -22.92
CA VAL A 125 -5.51 15.02 -23.78
C VAL A 125 -5.31 13.52 -23.94
N ASP A 126 -5.15 13.05 -25.18
CA ASP A 126 -4.84 11.64 -25.44
C ASP A 126 -3.42 11.31 -24.94
N GLY A 127 -3.29 10.24 -24.15
CA GLY A 127 -2.09 9.84 -23.43
C GLY A 127 -1.65 8.41 -23.71
N GLY A 128 -1.85 7.91 -24.93
CA GLY A 128 -1.58 6.52 -25.30
C GLY A 128 -2.83 5.65 -25.12
N ASP A 129 -2.80 4.71 -24.18
CA ASP A 129 -3.94 3.86 -23.80
C ASP A 129 -4.81 4.46 -22.68
N HIS A 130 -4.59 5.75 -22.40
CA HIS A 130 -5.32 6.55 -21.42
C HIS A 130 -5.70 7.91 -22.02
N VAL A 131 -6.73 8.53 -21.44
CA VAL A 131 -6.99 9.96 -21.53
C VAL A 131 -6.55 10.66 -20.26
N ILE A 132 -5.88 11.81 -20.40
CA ILE A 132 -5.56 12.72 -19.30
C ILE A 132 -6.72 13.70 -19.18
N LEU A 133 -7.39 13.68 -18.02
CA LEU A 133 -8.43 14.64 -17.66
C LEU A 133 -7.78 15.79 -16.89
N ILE A 134 -7.83 17.00 -17.43
CA ILE A 134 -7.34 18.21 -16.76
C ILE A 134 -8.54 18.97 -16.22
N GLY A 135 -8.59 19.17 -14.90
CA GLY A 135 -9.68 19.84 -14.21
C GLY A 135 -9.24 21.19 -13.67
N ARG A 136 -10.06 22.23 -13.88
CA ARG A 136 -9.93 23.49 -13.16
C ARG A 136 -10.67 23.39 -11.83
N VAL A 137 -9.93 23.51 -10.74
CA VAL A 137 -10.51 23.44 -9.39
C VAL A 137 -11.39 24.66 -9.17
N VAL A 138 -12.68 24.42 -8.96
CA VAL A 138 -13.63 25.46 -8.59
C VAL A 138 -13.90 25.43 -7.10
N GLY A 139 -13.97 24.26 -6.45
CA GLY A 139 -14.10 24.13 -4.99
C GLY A 139 -13.18 23.07 -4.40
N PHE A 140 -12.87 23.16 -3.11
CA PHE A 140 -12.04 22.19 -2.41
C PHE A 140 -12.28 22.23 -0.91
N GLY A 141 -11.89 21.15 -0.23
CA GLY A 141 -11.86 21.05 1.22
C GLY A 141 -11.01 19.88 1.69
N SER A 142 -10.72 19.85 2.98
CA SER A 142 -9.94 18.79 3.61
C SER A 142 -10.41 18.52 5.03
N ALA A 143 -10.14 17.32 5.52
CA ALA A 143 -10.33 16.88 6.89
C ALA A 143 -9.00 16.43 7.50
N ASP A 144 -8.95 16.29 8.82
CA ASP A 144 -7.75 15.87 9.55
C ASP A 144 -7.82 14.35 9.80
N HIS A 145 -7.29 13.58 8.86
CA HIS A 145 -7.23 12.12 8.88
C HIS A 145 -5.91 11.63 8.27
N ASN A 146 -5.57 10.35 8.44
CA ASN A 146 -4.43 9.76 7.73
C ASN A 146 -4.81 9.39 6.30
N PRO A 147 -3.88 9.51 5.33
CA PRO A 147 -4.14 9.14 3.94
C PRO A 147 -4.10 7.63 3.73
N LEU A 148 -4.92 7.14 2.80
CA LEU A 148 -4.72 5.83 2.21
C LEU A 148 -3.57 5.88 1.20
N GLY A 149 -2.51 5.13 1.48
CA GLY A 149 -1.36 4.98 0.61
C GLY A 149 -1.47 3.80 -0.34
N TYR A 150 -0.82 3.89 -1.50
CA TYR A 150 -0.61 2.79 -2.44
C TYR A 150 0.84 2.77 -2.94
N PHE A 151 1.48 1.61 -2.85
CA PHE A 151 2.87 1.41 -3.19
C PHE A 151 3.08 -0.02 -3.68
N ARG A 152 3.72 -0.18 -4.85
CA ARG A 152 4.09 -1.47 -5.46
C ARG A 152 2.97 -2.50 -5.56
N GLY A 153 1.73 -2.03 -5.78
CA GLY A 153 0.57 -2.91 -5.95
C GLY A 153 -0.23 -3.18 -4.67
N SER A 154 0.21 -2.63 -3.53
CA SER A 154 -0.43 -2.87 -2.23
C SER A 154 -0.77 -1.55 -1.52
N TYR A 155 -1.82 -1.59 -0.70
CA TYR A 155 -2.17 -0.47 0.17
C TYR A 155 -1.22 -0.40 1.37
N PHE A 156 -0.95 0.80 1.87
CA PHE A 156 -0.27 1.01 3.14
C PHE A 156 -0.93 2.13 3.93
N ASP A 157 -0.86 2.05 5.24
CA ASP A 157 -1.40 3.04 6.17
C ASP A 157 -0.25 3.73 6.92
N ILE A 158 -0.23 5.06 6.90
CA ILE A 158 0.76 5.87 7.62
C ILE A 158 0.44 5.97 9.12
N GLY A 159 -0.85 5.93 9.50
CA GLY A 159 -1.35 6.07 10.86
C GLY A 159 -1.06 4.86 11.73
N LEU A 160 -1.51 3.67 11.30
CA LEU A 160 -1.25 2.40 12.01
C LEU A 160 0.25 2.15 12.23
N ASN A 161 1.08 2.51 11.25
CA ASN A 161 2.53 2.32 11.34
C ASN A 161 3.19 3.24 12.39
N LYS A 162 2.64 4.43 12.68
CA LYS A 162 3.23 5.32 13.69
C LYS A 162 3.00 4.82 15.11
N ASP A 163 1.76 4.49 15.46
CA ASP A 163 1.43 4.02 16.81
C ASP A 163 2.07 2.66 17.08
N ALA A 164 2.05 1.77 16.09
CA ALA A 164 2.71 0.47 16.16
C ALA A 164 4.24 0.60 16.26
N ALA A 165 4.87 1.55 15.55
CA ALA A 165 6.30 1.80 15.67
C ALA A 165 6.67 2.32 17.06
N ILE A 166 5.91 3.28 17.61
CA ILE A 166 6.15 3.79 18.97
C ILE A 166 5.99 2.66 19.99
N ALA A 167 4.92 1.87 19.90
CA ALA A 167 4.68 0.75 20.80
C ALA A 167 5.78 -0.34 20.70
N ALA A 168 6.31 -0.56 19.50
CA ALA A 168 7.40 -1.50 19.22
C ALA A 168 8.76 -1.01 19.74
N GLU A 169 9.03 0.30 19.68
CA GLU A 169 10.25 0.90 20.22
C GLU A 169 10.23 0.96 21.76
N GLU A 170 9.07 1.30 22.35
CA GLU A 170 8.93 1.45 23.81
C GLU A 170 8.71 0.13 24.56
N GLY A 171 8.52 -0.99 23.85
CA GLY A 171 8.22 -2.29 24.45
C GLY A 171 6.91 -2.28 25.22
N ALA A 172 5.87 -1.66 24.64
CA ALA A 172 4.57 -1.56 25.27
C ALA A 172 4.00 -2.96 25.60
N ARG A 173 3.27 -3.05 26.72
CA ARG A 173 2.75 -4.33 27.20
C ARG A 173 1.74 -4.90 26.18
N GLY A 174 1.97 -6.14 25.76
CA GLY A 174 1.15 -6.81 24.76
C GLY A 174 1.60 -6.56 23.32
N THR A 175 2.75 -5.92 23.11
CA THR A 175 3.33 -5.76 21.78
C THR A 175 4.29 -6.91 21.48
N THR A 176 4.14 -7.48 20.28
CA THR A 176 5.11 -8.37 19.65
C THR A 176 5.69 -7.67 18.43
N VAL A 177 7.01 -7.62 18.33
CA VAL A 177 7.74 -7.05 17.20
C VAL A 177 8.37 -8.20 16.43
N GLY A 178 7.83 -8.48 15.25
CA GLY A 178 8.36 -9.47 14.33
C GLY A 178 9.13 -8.84 13.18
N ALA A 179 10.02 -9.60 12.53
CA ALA A 179 10.64 -9.19 11.28
C ALA A 179 10.57 -10.26 10.21
N LEU A 180 10.07 -9.87 9.04
CA LEU A 180 10.24 -10.60 7.80
C LEU A 180 11.56 -10.15 7.16
N LEU A 181 12.57 -10.98 7.32
CA LEU A 181 13.94 -10.71 6.89
C LEU A 181 14.26 -11.53 5.64
N GLU A 182 14.61 -10.83 4.56
CA GLU A 182 14.94 -11.43 3.27
C GLU A 182 16.44 -11.36 2.98
N SER A 183 16.98 -12.45 2.42
CA SER A 183 18.32 -12.51 1.85
C SER A 183 18.33 -13.44 0.64
N GLU A 184 18.70 -12.91 -0.54
CA GLU A 184 18.81 -13.67 -1.80
C GLU A 184 17.57 -14.54 -2.13
N GLY A 185 16.35 -13.97 -2.05
CA GLY A 185 15.10 -14.69 -2.35
C GLY A 185 14.71 -15.76 -1.31
N ARG A 186 15.32 -15.71 -0.12
CA ARG A 186 15.03 -16.58 1.03
C ARG A 186 14.60 -15.72 2.21
N ILE A 187 13.74 -16.25 3.06
CA ILE A 187 13.37 -15.63 4.33
C ILE A 187 13.93 -16.43 5.50
N LEU A 188 14.17 -15.73 6.60
CA LEU A 188 14.53 -16.34 7.88
C LEU A 188 13.27 -16.82 8.61
N LEU A 189 13.23 -18.11 8.96
CA LEU A 189 12.22 -18.68 9.85
C LEU A 189 12.88 -19.33 11.05
N LEU A 190 12.27 -19.20 12.22
CA LEU A 190 12.66 -19.86 13.46
C LEU A 190 11.74 -21.04 13.73
N GLN A 191 12.28 -22.09 14.34
CA GLN A 191 11.49 -23.20 14.85
C GLN A 191 11.32 -23.05 16.37
N ASN A 192 10.06 -22.99 16.82
CA ASN A 192 9.75 -22.92 18.23
C ASN A 192 9.86 -24.29 18.92
N ASP A 193 9.70 -24.31 20.24
CA ASP A 193 9.83 -25.54 21.04
C ASP A 193 8.78 -26.62 20.69
N ARG A 194 7.69 -26.27 20.01
CA ARG A 194 6.66 -27.21 19.52
C ARG A 194 6.95 -27.72 18.12
N GLY A 195 8.00 -27.20 17.47
CA GLY A 195 8.39 -27.57 16.12
C GLY A 195 7.69 -26.79 15.01
N ALA A 196 6.82 -25.84 15.34
CA ALA A 196 6.20 -24.93 14.38
C ALA A 196 7.17 -23.82 13.97
N LEU A 197 6.94 -23.24 12.80
CA LEU A 197 7.75 -22.16 12.22
C LEU A 197 7.12 -20.80 12.50
N GLU A 198 7.98 -19.84 12.82
CA GLU A 198 7.62 -18.46 13.10
C GLU A 198 8.66 -17.49 12.50
N LEU A 199 8.30 -16.22 12.39
CA LEU A 199 9.26 -15.16 12.10
C LEU A 199 10.07 -14.84 13.38
N PRO A 200 11.32 -14.37 13.25
CA PRO A 200 12.04 -13.75 14.35
C PRO A 200 11.18 -12.67 15.01
N ALA A 201 10.96 -12.78 16.32
CA ALA A 201 10.11 -11.86 17.06
C ALA A 201 10.57 -11.68 18.51
N ALA A 202 10.38 -10.47 19.03
CA ALA A 202 10.68 -10.08 20.42
C ALA A 202 9.63 -9.08 20.94
N ALA A 203 9.73 -8.66 22.21
CA ALA A 203 8.80 -7.69 22.80
C ALA A 203 9.03 -6.24 22.30
N HIS A 204 10.22 -5.95 21.77
CA HIS A 204 10.59 -4.64 21.25
C HIS A 204 11.70 -4.76 20.20
N LEU A 205 11.89 -3.71 19.41
CA LEU A 205 12.80 -3.72 18.27
C LEU A 205 14.28 -3.70 18.69
N GLY A 206 14.68 -2.74 19.53
CA GLY A 206 16.07 -2.52 19.98
C GLY A 206 16.33 -2.95 21.42
N GLY A 207 17.49 -2.62 21.99
CA GLY A 207 17.86 -3.01 23.36
C GLY A 207 18.51 -4.41 23.45
N ASP A 208 19.07 -4.72 24.62
CA ASP A 208 19.92 -5.91 24.83
C ASP A 208 19.14 -7.24 24.76
N ASP A 209 17.82 -7.21 24.94
CA ASP A 209 16.90 -8.35 24.85
C ASP A 209 15.85 -8.18 23.73
N GLY A 210 16.04 -7.20 22.84
CA GLY A 210 15.17 -6.93 21.71
C GLY A 210 15.47 -7.77 20.48
N LEU A 211 14.65 -7.58 19.44
CA LEU A 211 14.75 -8.34 18.20
C LEU A 211 16.13 -8.24 17.54
N LEU A 212 16.70 -7.03 17.51
CA LEU A 212 18.03 -6.82 16.92
C LEU A 212 19.15 -7.53 17.69
N ALA A 213 19.07 -7.57 19.03
CA ALA A 213 20.04 -8.31 19.84
C ALA A 213 19.90 -9.82 19.64
N GLN A 214 18.66 -10.33 19.59
CA GLN A 214 18.37 -11.73 19.30
C GLN A 214 18.94 -12.17 17.94
N LEU A 215 18.82 -11.33 16.91
CA LEU A 215 19.41 -11.59 15.58
C LEU A 215 20.94 -11.58 15.64
N GLY A 216 21.53 -10.64 16.38
CA GLY A 216 22.97 -10.58 16.63
C GLY A 216 23.53 -11.85 17.28
N ASP A 217 22.82 -12.38 18.28
CA ASP A 217 23.17 -13.65 18.94
C ASP A 217 23.14 -14.84 17.96
N MET A 218 22.32 -14.75 16.90
CA MET A 218 22.25 -15.73 15.80
C MET A 218 23.28 -15.48 14.68
N GLY A 219 24.24 -14.57 14.89
CA GLY A 219 25.29 -14.25 13.92
C GLY A 219 24.81 -13.39 12.76
N LEU A 220 23.64 -12.76 12.90
CA LEU A 220 22.99 -11.98 11.85
C LEU A 220 22.98 -10.49 12.18
N SER A 221 23.16 -9.68 11.15
CA SER A 221 22.95 -8.24 11.19
C SER A 221 21.77 -7.91 10.28
N ALA A 222 20.69 -7.39 10.85
CA ALA A 222 19.50 -7.01 10.09
C ALA A 222 19.42 -5.50 9.90
N GLU A 223 19.08 -5.08 8.68
CA GLU A 223 18.67 -3.72 8.39
C GLU A 223 17.14 -3.68 8.35
N ILE A 224 16.54 -3.07 9.36
CA ILE A 224 15.09 -2.99 9.52
C ILE A 224 14.56 -1.80 8.72
N GLY A 225 13.65 -2.08 7.79
CA GLY A 225 12.96 -1.09 6.98
C GLY A 225 11.64 -0.64 7.60
N PHE A 226 10.57 -0.70 6.81
CA PHE A 226 9.24 -0.22 7.20
C PHE A 226 8.38 -1.34 7.81
N ILE A 227 7.35 -0.94 8.55
CA ILE A 227 6.32 -1.87 9.04
C ILE A 227 5.53 -2.40 7.84
N PHE A 228 5.56 -3.73 7.68
CA PHE A 228 4.88 -4.45 6.62
C PHE A 228 3.44 -4.80 6.99
N SER A 229 3.17 -5.11 8.26
CA SER A 229 1.83 -5.44 8.73
C SER A 229 1.70 -5.21 10.23
N VAL A 230 0.50 -4.79 10.66
CA VAL A 230 0.09 -4.75 12.07
C VAL A 230 -1.21 -5.54 12.19
N PHE A 231 -1.30 -6.46 13.15
CA PHE A 231 -2.50 -7.25 13.41
C PHE A 231 -2.62 -7.61 14.90
N GLU A 232 -3.76 -8.13 15.33
CA GLU A 232 -3.95 -8.59 16.72
C GLU A 232 -3.19 -9.91 16.94
N ASP A 233 -2.41 -9.97 18.02
CA ASP A 233 -1.71 -11.17 18.45
C ASP A 233 -2.65 -12.01 19.32
N GLU A 234 -3.15 -13.13 18.78
CA GLU A 234 -4.12 -14.00 19.46
C GLU A 234 -3.54 -14.68 20.70
N ASP A 235 -2.22 -14.94 20.72
CA ASP A 235 -1.54 -15.66 21.80
C ASP A 235 -1.24 -14.74 22.99
N LEU A 236 -0.84 -13.49 22.73
CA LEU A 236 -0.46 -12.52 23.76
C LEU A 236 -1.58 -11.53 24.12
N GLY A 237 -2.67 -11.49 23.33
CA GLY A 237 -3.82 -10.62 23.56
C GLY A 237 -3.51 -9.14 23.34
N GLY A 238 -2.64 -8.84 22.37
CA GLY A 238 -2.22 -7.48 22.04
C GLY A 238 -1.92 -7.31 20.55
N THR A 239 -0.84 -6.62 20.16
CA THR A 239 -0.55 -6.28 18.76
C THR A 239 0.74 -6.90 18.27
N TYR A 240 0.71 -7.54 17.10
CA TYR A 240 1.88 -7.98 16.36
C TYR A 240 2.23 -6.96 15.28
N THR A 241 3.41 -6.35 15.41
CA THR A 241 3.98 -5.40 14.44
C THR A 241 5.09 -6.10 13.68
N CYS A 242 4.84 -6.45 12.42
CA CYS A 242 5.84 -7.05 11.55
C CYS A 242 6.56 -6.00 10.73
N TYR A 243 7.87 -5.88 10.93
CA TYR A 243 8.75 -5.11 10.06
C TYR A 243 9.22 -5.95 8.88
N ARG A 244 9.55 -5.28 7.77
CA ARG A 244 10.33 -5.87 6.69
C ARG A 244 11.77 -5.38 6.77
N GLY A 245 12.72 -6.25 6.50
CA GLY A 245 14.13 -5.88 6.44
C GLY A 245 14.96 -6.78 5.54
N SER A 246 16.19 -6.36 5.28
CA SER A 246 17.24 -7.21 4.75
C SER A 246 18.09 -7.73 5.91
N VAL A 247 18.84 -8.78 5.64
CA VAL A 247 19.69 -9.42 6.65
C VAL A 247 20.92 -10.02 6.01
N GLU A 248 22.04 -9.79 6.68
CA GLU A 248 23.35 -10.29 6.30
C GLU A 248 23.98 -11.07 7.46
N GLY A 249 24.95 -11.93 7.14
CA GLY A 249 25.68 -12.72 8.12
C GLY A 249 25.57 -14.23 7.89
N GLU A 250 26.36 -14.97 8.67
CA GLU A 250 26.34 -16.43 8.65
C GLU A 250 25.54 -16.94 9.85
N LEU A 251 24.45 -17.62 9.55
CA LEU A 251 23.55 -18.15 10.56
C LEU A 251 24.26 -19.16 11.46
N ASN A 252 24.26 -18.90 12.77
CA ASN A 252 24.94 -19.75 13.76
C ASN A 252 23.97 -20.37 14.78
N SER A 253 22.74 -20.69 14.37
CA SER A 253 21.67 -21.19 15.23
C SER A 253 21.03 -22.45 14.67
N ASP A 254 20.86 -23.46 15.53
CA ASP A 254 20.18 -24.73 15.18
C ASP A 254 18.65 -24.58 15.07
N ARG A 255 18.10 -23.47 15.59
CA ARG A 255 16.66 -23.19 15.58
C ARG A 255 16.23 -22.33 14.41
N ALA A 256 17.17 -21.77 13.66
CA ALA A 256 16.89 -20.85 12.57
C ALA A 256 17.19 -21.52 11.23
N GLN A 257 16.44 -21.16 10.19
CA GLN A 257 16.65 -21.68 8.85
C GLN A 257 16.28 -20.67 7.77
N TRP A 258 17.03 -20.70 6.67
CA TRP A 258 16.67 -19.99 5.44
C TRP A 258 15.71 -20.84 4.63
N VAL A 259 14.59 -20.25 4.23
CA VAL A 259 13.59 -20.90 3.41
C VAL A 259 13.37 -20.10 2.14
N GLY A 260 13.48 -20.73 0.98
CA GLY A 260 13.17 -20.10 -0.30
C GLY A 260 11.71 -19.68 -0.36
N LEU A 261 11.43 -18.53 -0.99
CA LEU A 261 10.06 -18.01 -1.10
C LEU A 261 9.09 -19.00 -1.75
N ASP A 262 9.57 -19.85 -2.65
CA ASP A 262 8.79 -20.89 -3.34
C ASP A 262 8.55 -22.14 -2.48
N ASP A 263 9.32 -22.32 -1.41
CA ASP A 263 9.40 -23.56 -0.62
C ASP A 263 8.88 -23.40 0.82
N ILE A 264 8.16 -22.31 1.10
CA ILE A 264 7.67 -22.03 2.45
C ILE A 264 6.66 -23.10 2.89
N PRO A 265 6.93 -23.85 3.98
CA PRO A 265 6.01 -24.87 4.46
C PRO A 265 4.90 -24.22 5.31
N TYR A 266 3.91 -23.62 4.63
CA TYR A 266 2.83 -22.87 5.28
C TYR A 266 2.03 -23.67 6.31
N ASP A 267 1.97 -24.99 6.16
CA ASP A 267 1.34 -25.93 7.10
C ASP A 267 2.06 -26.01 8.46
N LYS A 268 3.33 -25.58 8.52
CA LYS A 268 4.11 -25.52 9.76
C LYS A 268 4.05 -24.17 10.47
N ILE A 269 3.46 -23.15 9.87
CA ILE A 269 3.22 -21.86 10.53
C ILE A 269 1.85 -21.94 11.19
N ASP A 270 1.79 -22.05 12.51
CA ASP A 270 0.54 -22.30 13.25
C ASP A 270 -0.42 -21.10 13.20
N ASP A 271 0.11 -19.89 13.46
CA ASP A 271 -0.65 -18.64 13.47
C ASP A 271 -1.21 -18.32 12.08
N SER A 272 -2.53 -18.15 12.02
CA SER A 272 -3.25 -17.96 10.75
C SER A 272 -3.05 -16.59 10.12
N ALA A 273 -2.87 -15.54 10.93
CA ALA A 273 -2.61 -14.18 10.47
C ALA A 273 -1.18 -14.07 9.94
N LEU A 274 -0.21 -14.62 10.68
CA LEU A 274 1.19 -14.75 10.27
C LEU A 274 1.30 -15.56 8.96
N ARG A 275 0.63 -16.72 8.87
CA ARG A 275 0.62 -17.53 7.65
C ARG A 275 0.09 -16.75 6.45
N THR A 276 -1.04 -16.06 6.62
CA THR A 276 -1.65 -15.24 5.56
C THR A 276 -0.73 -14.09 5.14
N MET A 277 -0.06 -13.45 6.10
CA MET A 277 0.89 -12.38 5.84
C MET A 277 2.11 -12.87 5.06
N VAL A 278 2.69 -14.01 5.45
CA VAL A 278 3.86 -14.61 4.76
C VAL A 278 3.50 -15.09 3.35
N GLN A 279 2.29 -15.65 3.16
CA GLN A 279 1.76 -15.99 1.83
C GLN A 279 1.67 -14.75 0.95
N ARG A 280 1.04 -13.69 1.46
CA ARG A 280 0.94 -12.40 0.76
C ARG A 280 2.32 -11.91 0.35
N TYR A 281 3.29 -11.94 1.27
CA TYR A 281 4.66 -11.51 1.01
C TYR A 281 5.36 -12.30 -0.11
N ALA A 282 5.22 -13.63 -0.11
CA ALA A 282 5.85 -14.49 -1.11
C ALA A 282 5.28 -14.24 -2.51
N GLU A 283 3.96 -14.13 -2.62
CA GLU A 283 3.27 -13.79 -3.87
C GLU A 283 3.71 -12.42 -4.40
N GLU A 284 3.78 -11.44 -3.49
CA GLU A 284 4.23 -10.08 -3.73
C GLU A 284 5.70 -10.00 -4.17
N SER A 285 6.59 -10.77 -3.54
CA SER A 285 8.04 -10.79 -3.84
C SER A 285 8.34 -11.50 -5.17
N GLN A 286 7.66 -12.60 -5.47
CA GLN A 286 7.76 -13.28 -6.79
C GLN A 286 7.19 -12.42 -7.93
N ALA A 287 6.32 -11.46 -7.61
CA ALA A 287 5.87 -10.48 -8.58
C ALA A 287 6.93 -9.41 -8.93
N ASP A 288 8.13 -9.46 -8.32
CA ASP A 288 9.22 -8.48 -8.41
C ASP A 288 8.81 -7.08 -7.93
N ALA A 289 7.88 -7.06 -6.97
CA ALA A 289 7.25 -5.86 -6.46
C ALA A 289 7.99 -5.25 -5.26
N PHE A 290 9.25 -5.61 -4.96
CA PHE A 290 9.87 -5.21 -3.69
C PHE A 290 11.38 -4.92 -3.63
N GLY A 291 12.14 -4.97 -4.74
CA GLY A 291 13.53 -4.49 -4.76
C GLY A 291 13.62 -2.97 -4.56
N VAL A 292 14.00 -2.51 -3.38
CA VAL A 292 14.64 -1.19 -3.18
C VAL A 292 16.09 -1.50 -2.85
N TYR A 293 16.98 -1.09 -3.75
CA TYR A 293 18.42 -1.18 -3.59
C TYR A 293 18.85 0.06 -2.79
N LEU A 294 19.28 -0.12 -1.55
CA LEU A 294 20.01 0.90 -0.78
C LEU A 294 21.49 0.68 -1.08
N ASP A 295 22.06 1.58 -1.87
CA ASP A 295 23.49 1.59 -2.15
C ASP A 295 24.22 2.22 -0.96
N ASP A 296 25.16 1.44 -0.42
CA ASP A 296 25.93 1.73 0.76
C ASP A 296 26.99 2.79 0.43
N ARG A 297 26.94 3.94 1.10
CA ARG A 297 28.00 4.95 0.94
C ARG A 297 29.18 4.58 1.82
N ASP A 298 30.00 3.67 1.32
CA ASP A 298 31.43 3.65 1.58
C ASP A 298 32.19 3.08 0.37
N SER A 299 32.53 3.96 -0.57
CA SER A 299 33.74 3.81 -1.40
C SER A 299 34.07 5.09 -2.16
N GLY A 300 35.09 5.82 -1.67
CA GLY A 300 35.94 6.72 -2.48
C GLY A 300 35.76 8.22 -2.25
#